data_AF-A0A3B4WIK7-F1
#
_entry.id   AF-A0A3B4WIK7-F1
#
_cell.length_a   1.000
_cell.length_b   1.000
_cell.length_c   1.000
_cell.angle_alpha   90.00
_cell.angle_beta   90.00
_cell.angle_gamma   90.00
#
_symmetry.space_group_name_H-M   'P 1'
#
loop_
_entity.id
_entity.type
_entity.pdbx_description
1 polymer ?
#
loop_
_entity_poly.entity_id
_entity_poly.type
_entity_poly.pdbx_seq_one_letter_code
_entity_poly.pdbx_strand_id
1 'polypeptide(L)'
;MYYRLNGVTQRLTGAPANAYNPQGLRPSVPPVSPPAIFASPTKLASEAGGQVEYMGPNRVQEMQKLFQKADGVPVHLKRGLIDKLLYRTTMGLTVGGAVYCLVALYLAAQPGNK
;
A
#
# COMPACT_ATOMS: atom_id res chain seq x y z
N MET A 1 -27.03 38.26 -10.28
CA MET A 1 -26.94 37.20 -11.31
C MET A 1 -25.85 36.23 -10.89
N TYR A 2 -26.07 34.91 -10.96
CA TYR A 2 -25.08 33.91 -10.56
C TYR A 2 -24.40 33.33 -11.81
N TYR A 3 -23.12 32.96 -11.69
CA TYR A 3 -22.31 32.48 -12.80
C TYR A 3 -21.59 31.20 -12.43
N ARG A 4 -21.47 30.26 -13.37
CA ARG A 4 -20.70 29.02 -13.26
C ARG A 4 -19.69 28.96 -14.39
N LEU A 5 -18.47 28.51 -14.11
CA LEU A 5 -17.46 28.23 -15.12
C LEU A 5 -17.78 26.90 -15.81
N ASN A 6 -17.94 26.93 -17.14
CA ASN A 6 -18.13 25.71 -17.91
C ASN A 6 -16.77 25.01 -18.10
N GLY A 7 -16.62 23.79 -17.57
CA GLY A 7 -15.35 23.06 -17.59
C GLY A 7 -14.87 22.66 -19.00
N VAL A 8 -15.77 22.61 -19.99
CA VAL A 8 -15.44 22.22 -21.37
C VAL A 8 -15.01 23.44 -22.19
N THR A 9 -15.76 24.53 -22.10
CA THR A 9 -15.52 25.73 -22.91
C THR A 9 -14.67 26.77 -22.19
N GLN A 10 -14.40 26.60 -20.89
CA GLN A 10 -13.67 27.55 -20.04
C GLN A 10 -14.31 28.95 -19.99
N ARG A 11 -15.58 29.10 -20.38
CA ARG A 11 -16.30 30.38 -20.36
C ARG A 11 -17.27 30.46 -19.18
N LEU A 12 -17.49 31.66 -18.65
CA LEU A 12 -18.51 31.91 -17.64
C LEU A 12 -19.89 31.89 -18.29
N THR A 13 -20.78 31.07 -17.75
CA THR A 13 -22.19 30.97 -18.14
C THR A 13 -23.11 31.33 -16.98
N GLY A 14 -24.27 31.92 -17.27
CA GLY A 14 -25.27 32.23 -16.23
C GLY A 14 -25.81 30.95 -15.58
N ALA A 15 -25.99 30.98 -14.26
CA ALA A 15 -26.42 29.85 -13.46
C ALA A 15 -27.45 30.27 -12.39
N PRO A 16 -28.20 29.33 -11.79
CA PRO A 16 -29.06 29.62 -10.65
C PRO A 16 -28.24 29.79 -9.35
N ALA A 17 -28.86 30.33 -8.29
CA ALA A 17 -28.21 30.60 -7.00
C ALA A 17 -27.53 29.38 -6.36
N ASN A 18 -28.02 28.18 -6.69
CA ASN A 18 -27.49 26.91 -6.21
C ASN A 18 -26.12 26.54 -6.80
N ALA A 19 -25.60 27.28 -7.79
CA ALA A 19 -24.32 26.98 -8.44
C ALA A 19 -23.09 27.13 -7.51
N TYR A 20 -23.22 27.87 -6.40
CA TYR A 20 -22.16 28.05 -5.40
C TYR A 20 -22.34 27.18 -4.14
N ASN A 21 -23.38 26.34 -4.09
CA ASN A 21 -23.53 25.35 -3.02
C ASN A 21 -22.97 24.01 -3.52
N PRO A 22 -21.73 23.63 -3.15
CA PRO A 22 -21.22 22.31 -3.49
C PRO A 22 -22.13 21.25 -2.84
N GLN A 23 -22.51 20.23 -3.62
CA GLN A 23 -23.27 19.08 -3.10
C GLN A 23 -22.52 18.52 -1.89
N GLY A 24 -23.12 18.66 -0.70
CA GLY A 24 -22.57 18.13 0.55
C GLY A 24 -22.36 19.14 1.67
N LEU A 25 -22.32 20.45 1.39
CA LEU A 25 -22.22 21.48 2.43
C LEU A 25 -23.58 22.15 2.63
N ARG A 26 -24.36 21.64 3.60
CA ARG A 26 -25.62 22.27 4.03
C ARG A 26 -25.32 23.33 5.09
N PRO A 27 -25.70 24.61 4.91
CA PRO A 27 -25.39 25.71 5.84
C PRO A 27 -26.01 25.63 7.24
N SER A 28 -26.68 24.53 7.61
CA SER A 28 -27.48 24.44 8.84
C SER A 28 -27.04 23.34 9.82
N VAL A 29 -25.81 22.83 9.71
CA VAL A 29 -25.27 21.91 10.73
C VAL A 29 -24.49 22.72 11.77
N PRO A 30 -24.91 22.77 13.06
CA PRO A 30 -24.15 23.46 14.09
C PRO A 30 -22.75 22.87 14.23
N PRO A 31 -21.72 23.67 14.59
CA PRO A 31 -20.35 23.20 14.74
C PRO A 31 -20.27 22.25 15.93
N VAL A 32 -20.48 20.96 15.68
CA VAL A 32 -20.19 19.91 16.66
C VAL A 32 -18.67 19.74 16.65
N SER A 33 -18.04 20.00 17.79
CA SER A 33 -16.62 19.74 18.03
C SER A 33 -16.30 18.29 17.61
N PRO A 34 -15.34 18.04 16.71
CA PRO A 34 -15.03 16.69 16.28
C PRO A 34 -14.62 15.85 17.50
N PRO A 35 -15.25 14.69 17.75
CA PRO A 35 -14.91 13.83 18.88
C PRO A 35 -13.49 13.30 18.72
N ALA A 36 -12.76 13.22 19.85
CA ALA A 36 -11.38 12.74 19.90
C ALA A 36 -11.24 11.38 19.18
N ILE A 37 -10.41 11.37 18.14
CA ILE A 37 -10.35 10.39 17.04
C ILE A 37 -9.87 8.99 17.48
N PHE A 38 -9.49 8.79 18.75
CA PHE A 38 -8.72 7.60 19.11
C PHE A 38 -9.55 6.34 19.41
N ALA A 39 -10.87 6.43 19.61
CA ALA A 39 -11.63 5.30 20.16
C ALA A 39 -12.93 4.90 19.44
N SER A 40 -13.35 5.57 18.37
CA SER A 40 -14.61 5.25 17.70
C SER A 40 -14.37 4.54 16.36
N PRO A 41 -14.90 3.32 16.13
CA PRO A 41 -14.81 2.68 14.82
C PRO A 41 -15.65 3.47 13.81
N THR A 42 -14.98 4.02 12.79
CA THR A 42 -15.63 4.71 11.67
C THR A 42 -16.62 3.77 10.98
N LYS A 43 -17.92 3.93 11.26
CA LYS A 43 -18.99 3.39 10.42
C LYS A 43 -18.99 4.19 9.12
N LEU A 44 -18.30 3.66 8.10
CA LEU A 44 -18.35 4.19 6.74
C LEU A 44 -19.74 3.88 6.15
N ALA A 45 -20.57 4.90 6.05
CA ALA A 45 -21.87 4.80 5.41
C ALA A 45 -21.72 4.99 3.89
N SER A 46 -22.14 3.95 3.17
CA SER A 46 -22.63 3.99 1.79
C SER A 46 -21.64 4.34 0.69
N GLU A 47 -20.95 3.31 0.17
CA GLU A 47 -20.84 2.93 -1.25
C GLU A 47 -19.62 2.01 -1.44
N ALA A 48 -19.70 0.77 -0.94
CA ALA A 48 -18.60 -0.20 -1.05
C ALA A 48 -19.12 -1.63 -1.28
N GLY A 49 -20.29 -1.78 -1.89
CA GLY A 49 -20.91 -3.09 -2.12
C GLY A 49 -20.16 -3.99 -3.11
N GLY A 50 -19.21 -3.46 -3.89
CA GLY A 50 -18.49 -4.22 -4.93
C GLY A 50 -16.96 -4.22 -4.83
N GLN A 51 -16.35 -3.44 -3.93
CA GLN A 51 -14.89 -3.35 -3.83
C GLN A 51 -14.29 -4.09 -2.63
N VAL A 52 -15.12 -4.45 -1.62
CA VAL A 52 -14.63 -5.09 -0.39
C VAL A 52 -14.35 -6.58 -0.58
N GLU A 53 -14.99 -7.22 -1.58
CA GLU A 53 -14.87 -8.67 -1.78
C GLU A 53 -13.52 -9.10 -2.38
N TYR A 54 -12.79 -8.17 -3.03
CA TYR A 54 -11.49 -8.49 -3.65
C TYR A 54 -10.29 -8.40 -2.69
N MET A 55 -10.39 -7.63 -1.61
CA MET A 55 -9.22 -7.27 -0.77
C MET A 55 -9.02 -8.13 0.48
N GLY A 56 -9.90 -9.10 0.74
CA GLY A 56 -9.84 -9.94 1.94
C GLY A 56 -9.97 -9.14 3.26
N PRO A 57 -10.01 -9.83 4.41
CA PRO A 57 -10.07 -9.14 5.71
C PRO A 57 -8.76 -8.40 6.00
N ASN A 58 -8.85 -7.22 6.63
CA ASN A 58 -7.68 -6.46 7.05
C ASN A 58 -6.89 -7.21 8.14
N ARG A 59 -5.63 -7.56 7.83
CA ARG A 59 -4.70 -8.28 8.72
C ARG A 59 -3.56 -7.40 9.25
N VAL A 60 -3.56 -6.09 8.98
CA VAL A 60 -2.44 -5.19 9.29
C VAL A 60 -2.12 -5.18 10.79
N GLN A 61 -3.13 -5.15 11.66
CA GLN A 61 -2.92 -5.15 13.11
C GLN A 61 -2.26 -6.45 13.61
N GLU A 62 -2.62 -7.60 13.04
CA GLU A 62 -2.01 -8.89 13.39
C GLU A 62 -0.54 -8.92 12.97
N MET A 63 -0.23 -8.42 11.78
CA MET A 63 1.14 -8.33 11.28
C MET A 63 1.97 -7.33 12.11
N GLN A 64 1.42 -6.17 12.47
CA GLN A 64 2.09 -5.21 13.34
C GLN A 64 2.47 -5.84 14.69
N LYS A 65 1.54 -6.58 15.33
CA LYS A 65 1.83 -7.31 16.57
C LYS A 65 2.97 -8.33 16.40
N LEU A 66 2.98 -9.08 15.29
CA LEU A 66 4.03 -10.06 15.00
C LEU A 66 5.40 -9.39 14.83
N PHE A 67 5.49 -8.35 14.02
CA PHE A 67 6.76 -7.69 13.69
C PHE A 67 7.29 -6.78 14.81
N GLN A 68 6.41 -6.23 15.66
CA GLN A 68 6.80 -5.37 16.78
C GLN A 68 7.11 -6.13 18.08
N LYS A 69 6.88 -7.46 18.11
CA LYS A 69 7.16 -8.28 19.31
C LYS A 69 8.65 -8.20 19.70
N ALA A 70 8.94 -7.92 20.97
CA ALA A 70 10.29 -7.71 21.48
C ALA A 70 11.06 -9.03 21.75
N ASP A 71 11.21 -9.86 20.72
CA ASP A 71 11.85 -11.19 20.82
C ASP A 71 13.35 -11.19 20.47
N GLY A 72 13.93 -10.03 20.13
CA GLY A 72 15.32 -9.93 19.64
C GLY A 72 15.60 -10.56 18.26
N VAL A 73 14.60 -11.18 17.63
CA VAL A 73 14.72 -11.77 16.29
C VAL A 73 14.86 -10.67 15.23
N PRO A 74 15.86 -10.74 14.32
CA PRO A 74 16.03 -9.75 13.26
C PRO A 74 14.87 -9.78 12.26
N VAL A 75 14.61 -8.64 11.62
CA VAL A 75 13.43 -8.45 10.75
C VAL A 75 13.30 -9.46 9.62
N HIS A 76 14.42 -9.90 9.03
CA HIS A 76 14.44 -10.85 7.91
C HIS A 76 14.17 -12.31 8.31
N LEU A 77 14.05 -12.62 9.61
CA LEU A 77 13.68 -13.94 10.14
C LEU A 77 12.39 -13.90 10.98
N LYS A 78 11.70 -12.76 10.97
CA LYS A 78 10.64 -12.45 11.93
C LYS A 78 9.39 -13.30 11.75
N ARG A 79 9.13 -13.78 10.53
CA ARG A 79 8.03 -14.69 10.19
C ARG A 79 8.34 -16.16 10.49
N GLY A 80 9.55 -16.46 11.01
CA GLY A 80 9.89 -17.77 11.55
C GLY A 80 10.43 -18.75 10.52
N LEU A 81 9.81 -19.92 10.38
CA LEU A 81 10.36 -21.05 9.62
C LEU A 81 10.48 -20.79 8.12
N ILE A 82 9.49 -20.11 7.53
CA ILE A 82 9.49 -19.80 6.09
C ILE A 82 10.67 -18.89 5.76
N ASP A 83 10.90 -17.85 6.56
CA ASP A 83 12.02 -16.92 6.38
C ASP A 83 13.37 -17.63 6.51
N LYS A 84 13.51 -18.54 7.49
CA LYS A 84 14.73 -19.33 7.68
C LYS A 84 14.99 -20.28 6.50
N LEU A 85 13.95 -20.94 6.01
CA LEU A 85 14.07 -21.85 4.86
C LEU A 85 14.49 -21.05 3.62
N LEU A 86 13.79 -19.94 3.36
CA LEU A 86 14.09 -19.05 2.24
C LEU A 86 15.52 -18.51 2.31
N TYR A 87 15.95 -18.06 3.49
CA TYR A 87 17.32 -17.59 3.70
C TYR A 87 18.35 -18.68 3.36
N ARG A 88 18.15 -19.90 3.87
CA ARG A 88 19.10 -21.00 3.65
C ARG A 88 19.16 -21.44 2.18
N THR A 89 18.03 -21.49 1.50
CA THR A 89 18.00 -21.86 0.07
C THR A 89 18.62 -20.77 -0.79
N THR A 90 18.31 -19.49 -0.53
CA THR A 90 18.94 -18.38 -1.25
C THR A 90 20.44 -18.33 -1.01
N MET A 91 20.90 -18.51 0.23
CA MET A 91 22.33 -18.54 0.55
C MET A 91 23.04 -19.72 -0.12
N GLY A 92 22.40 -20.90 -0.15
CA GLY A 92 22.93 -22.06 -0.87
C GLY A 92 23.05 -21.79 -2.38
N LEU A 93 22.02 -21.18 -2.97
CA LEU A 93 22.01 -20.81 -4.39
C LEU A 93 23.09 -19.77 -4.72
N THR A 94 23.28 -18.74 -3.90
CA THR A 94 24.29 -17.70 -4.15
C THR A 94 25.71 -18.23 -4.00
N VAL A 95 25.97 -19.05 -2.98
CA VAL A 95 27.27 -19.71 -2.82
C VAL A 95 27.54 -20.67 -3.97
N GLY A 96 26.56 -21.52 -4.33
CA GLY A 96 26.67 -22.42 -5.48
C GLY A 96 26.89 -21.68 -6.79
N GLY A 97 26.14 -20.60 -7.02
CA GLY A 97 26.29 -19.72 -8.17
C GLY A 97 27.66 -19.06 -8.24
N ALA A 98 28.19 -18.58 -7.11
CA ALA A 98 29.54 -18.01 -7.06
C ALA A 98 30.62 -19.04 -7.44
N VAL A 99 30.53 -20.26 -6.90
CA VAL A 99 31.45 -21.35 -7.26
C VAL A 99 31.34 -21.70 -8.75
N TYR A 100 30.11 -21.79 -9.27
CA TYR A 100 29.87 -22.02 -10.69
C TYR A 100 30.51 -20.93 -11.57
N CYS A 101 30.33 -19.66 -11.20
CA CYS A 101 30.97 -18.55 -11.90
C CYS A 101 32.49 -18.66 -11.90
N LEU A 102 33.12 -19.05 -10.79
CA LEU A 102 34.57 -19.26 -10.73
C LEU A 102 35.04 -20.40 -11.65
N VAL A 103 34.31 -21.52 -11.68
CA VAL A 103 34.62 -22.64 -12.59
C VAL A 103 34.46 -22.21 -14.05
N ALA A 104 33.36 -21.52 -14.38
CA ALA A 104 33.11 -21.01 -15.72
C ALA A 104 34.19 -20.02 -16.15
N LEU A 105 34.61 -19.11 -15.27
CA LEU A 105 35.71 -18.18 -15.52
C LEU A 105 37.03 -18.90 -15.73
N TYR A 106 37.33 -19.93 -14.93
CA TYR A 106 38.55 -20.72 -15.08
C TYR A 106 38.61 -21.41 -16.45
N LEU A 107 37.51 -22.07 -16.85
CA LEU A 107 37.42 -22.73 -18.16
C LEU A 107 37.51 -21.71 -19.31
N ALA A 108 36.86 -20.55 -19.17
CA ALA A 108 36.92 -19.49 -20.17
C ALA A 108 38.30 -18.82 -20.27
N ALA A 109 39.08 -18.82 -19.18
CA ALA A 109 40.42 -18.25 -19.14
C ALA A 109 41.48 -19.17 -19.76
N GLN A 110 41.20 -20.45 -19.98
CA GLN A 110 42.12 -21.33 -20.70
C GLN A 110 42.11 -21.02 -22.20
N PRO A 111 43.28 -21.04 -22.86
CA PRO A 111 43.34 -20.85 -24.31
C PRO A 111 42.59 -21.99 -25.00
N GLY A 112 41.57 -21.66 -25.76
CA GLY A 112 40.87 -22.63 -26.58
C GLY A 112 41.77 -23.10 -27.72
N ASN A 113 42.05 -24.40 -27.78
CA ASN A 113 42.58 -24.99 -29.01
C ASN A 113 41.46 -24.96 -30.05
N LYS A 114 41.57 -24.04 -31.01
CA LYS A 114 40.84 -24.08 -32.28
C LYS A 114 41.57 -24.97 -33.27
#